data_AF-A0A3D5PNZ1-F1
#
_entry.id   AF-A0A3D5PNZ1-F1
#
_cell.length_a   1.000
_cell.length_b   1.000
_cell.length_c   1.000
_cell.angle_alpha   90.00
_cell.angle_beta   90.00
_cell.angle_gamma   90.00
#
_symmetry.space_group_name_H-M   'P 1'
#
loop_
_entity.id
_entity.type
_entity.pdbx_description
1 polymer ?
#
loop_
_entity_poly.entity_id
_entity_poly.type
_entity_poly.pdbx_seq_one_letter_code
_entity_poly.pdbx_strand_id
1 'polypeptide(L)'
;MPLEPMDGLIIDLRNVPLVLCGGFLGRRASLIYFCMTVITRFGLGCIGMLSGILARIIAVCAGGLLARLTRPPFHHKVKHLVFFYYMASLHFCAAVVLQEPAQSWFLENASAPIAIFNLASITIAAHLLDAEELKITREYRLAESATLDTDHGAMMRSAFVREIALRMSSRMMDPQPGWF
;
A
#
# COMPACT_ATOMS: atom_id res chain seq x y z
N MET A 1 -11.01 8.87 15.29
CA MET A 1 -11.02 10.33 15.57
C MET A 1 -9.58 10.72 15.88
N PRO A 2 -9.03 11.79 15.29
CA PRO A 2 -7.69 12.27 15.65
C PRO A 2 -7.63 12.53 17.16
N LEU A 3 -6.53 12.11 17.81
CA LEU A 3 -6.29 12.42 19.22
C LEU A 3 -5.63 13.80 19.29
N GLU A 4 -6.26 14.72 20.01
CA GLU A 4 -5.77 16.06 20.32
C GLU A 4 -5.52 16.16 21.84
N PRO A 5 -4.31 15.82 22.31
CA PRO A 5 -3.98 15.89 23.73
C PRO A 5 -3.61 17.31 24.18
N MET A 6 -3.32 18.21 23.23
CA MET A 6 -3.07 19.63 23.45
C MET A 6 -3.55 20.40 22.21
N ASP A 7 -3.90 21.67 22.40
CA ASP A 7 -4.42 22.51 21.32
C ASP A 7 -3.44 22.56 20.16
N GLY A 8 -3.93 22.16 18.99
CA GLY A 8 -3.14 22.14 17.76
C GLY A 8 -2.17 20.95 17.62
N LEU A 9 -2.08 19.99 18.55
CA LEU A 9 -1.31 18.75 18.35
C LEU A 9 -2.23 17.61 17.91
N ILE A 10 -2.26 17.32 16.62
CA ILE A 10 -3.03 16.18 16.11
C ILE A 10 -2.12 14.96 15.92
N ILE A 11 -2.42 13.88 16.65
CA ILE A 11 -1.80 12.58 16.46
C ILE A 11 -2.61 11.76 15.45
N ASP A 12 -1.92 11.31 14.39
CA ASP A 12 -2.54 10.65 13.24
C ASP A 12 -1.89 9.29 12.97
N LEU A 13 -2.71 8.23 13.02
CA LEU A 13 -2.32 6.84 12.75
C LEU A 13 -2.36 6.49 11.26
N ARG A 14 -2.70 7.43 10.38
CA ARG A 14 -2.74 7.23 8.91
C ARG A 14 -1.40 6.86 8.27
N ASN A 15 -0.32 6.84 9.05
CA ASN A 15 0.99 6.41 8.58
C ASN A 15 1.04 4.90 8.26
N VAL A 16 0.27 4.08 8.98
CA VAL A 16 0.22 2.62 8.75
C VAL A 16 -0.27 2.29 7.33
N PRO A 17 -1.45 2.78 6.87
CA PRO A 17 -1.87 2.59 5.49
C PRO A 17 -0.86 3.13 4.45
N LEU A 18 -0.16 4.23 4.76
CA LEU A 18 0.81 4.83 3.82
C LEU A 18 1.99 3.88 3.54
N VAL A 19 2.55 3.27 4.59
CA VAL A 19 3.63 2.29 4.44
C VAL A 19 3.14 1.05 3.69
N LEU A 20 1.94 0.56 4.02
CA LEU A 20 1.33 -0.61 3.35
C LEU A 20 1.05 -0.35 1.86
N CYS A 21 0.52 0.82 1.50
CA CYS A 21 0.33 1.20 0.10
C CYS A 21 1.67 1.21 -0.66
N GLY A 22 2.75 1.68 -0.03
CA GLY A 22 4.09 1.62 -0.61
C GLY A 22 4.58 0.19 -0.86
N GLY A 23 4.38 -0.70 0.13
CA GLY A 23 4.81 -2.08 0.08
C GLY A 23 4.03 -2.97 -0.91
N PHE A 24 2.70 -2.86 -0.92
CA PHE A 24 1.82 -3.81 -1.62
C PHE A 24 1.16 -3.23 -2.89
N LEU A 25 0.69 -1.99 -2.86
CA LEU A 25 -0.08 -1.41 -4.00
C LEU A 25 0.82 -0.68 -5.01
N GLY A 26 2.09 -0.46 -4.64
CA GLY A 26 3.10 0.15 -5.50
C GLY A 26 3.12 1.68 -5.49
N ARG A 27 4.01 2.24 -6.31
CA ARG A 27 4.40 3.67 -6.25
C ARG A 27 3.26 4.63 -6.54
N ARG A 28 2.37 4.29 -7.48
CA ARG A 28 1.25 5.17 -7.87
C ARG A 28 0.24 5.34 -6.74
N ALA A 29 -0.18 4.23 -6.13
CA ALA A 29 -1.09 4.26 -4.98
C ALA A 29 -0.48 4.99 -3.78
N SER A 30 0.81 4.73 -3.48
CA SER A 30 1.54 5.42 -2.42
C SER A 30 1.60 6.94 -2.64
N LEU A 31 1.86 7.40 -3.88
CA LEU A 31 1.90 8.82 -4.21
C LEU A 31 0.53 9.49 -4.01
N ILE A 32 -0.55 8.86 -4.48
CA ILE A 32 -1.91 9.39 -4.33
C ILE A 32 -2.26 9.53 -2.85
N TYR A 33 -2.02 8.49 -2.06
CA TYR A 33 -2.33 8.51 -0.62
C TYR A 33 -1.44 9.51 0.15
N PHE A 34 -0.17 9.65 -0.23
CA PHE A 34 0.71 10.69 0.29
C PHE A 34 0.15 12.09 0.01
N CYS A 35 -0.24 12.39 -1.23
CA CYS A 35 -0.82 13.69 -1.58
C CYS A 35 -2.09 13.97 -0.77
N MET A 36 -3.01 13.02 -0.65
CA MET A 36 -4.23 13.18 0.15
C MET A 36 -3.92 13.46 1.62
N THR A 37 -3.00 12.71 2.22
CA THR A 37 -2.64 12.88 3.64
C THR A 37 -1.87 14.19 3.92
N VAL A 38 -1.07 14.66 2.97
CA VAL A 38 -0.39 15.96 3.07
C VAL A 38 -1.39 17.12 2.92
N ILE A 39 -2.26 17.08 1.90
CA ILE A 39 -3.28 18.12 1.68
C ILE A 39 -4.19 18.26 2.90
N THR A 40 -4.70 17.14 3.42
CA THR A 40 -5.53 17.15 4.63
C THR A 40 -4.78 17.71 5.84
N ARG A 41 -3.46 17.50 5.94
CA ARG A 41 -2.66 18.05 7.04
C ARG A 41 -2.44 19.56 6.91
N PHE A 42 -2.21 20.07 5.70
CA PHE A 42 -2.12 21.50 5.46
C PHE A 42 -3.42 22.22 5.81
N GLY A 43 -4.57 21.61 5.51
CA GLY A 43 -5.88 22.16 5.87
C GLY A 43 -6.14 22.29 7.37
N LEU A 44 -5.42 21.54 8.21
CA LEU A 44 -5.60 21.56 9.67
C LEU A 44 -4.74 22.61 10.39
N GLY A 45 -3.64 23.10 9.79
CA GLY A 45 -2.84 24.21 10.34
C GLY A 45 -2.15 23.95 11.70
N CYS A 46 -1.98 22.69 12.09
CA CYS A 46 -1.59 22.26 13.43
C CYS A 46 -0.11 22.49 13.82
N ILE A 47 0.13 22.60 15.13
CA ILE A 47 1.44 22.57 15.79
C ILE A 47 2.05 21.18 15.55
N GLY A 48 3.08 21.12 14.72
CA GLY A 48 3.67 19.86 14.24
C GLY A 48 3.28 19.44 12.83
N MET A 49 2.76 20.36 12.02
CA MET A 49 2.56 20.13 10.57
C MET A 49 3.83 19.61 9.89
N LEU A 50 4.98 20.28 10.09
CA LEU A 50 6.26 19.89 9.47
C LEU A 50 6.73 18.50 9.90
N SER A 51 6.66 18.20 11.21
CA SER A 51 6.95 16.86 11.74
C SER A 51 6.05 15.79 11.11
N GLY A 52 4.74 16.07 11.01
CA GLY A 52 3.79 15.16 10.38
C GLY A 52 4.03 14.95 8.88
N ILE A 53 4.48 15.96 8.13
CA ILE A 53 4.85 15.81 6.72
C ILE A 53 6.14 14.98 6.61
N LEU A 54 7.14 15.27 7.42
CA LEU A 54 8.40 14.51 7.44
C LEU A 54 8.16 13.03 7.75
N ALA A 55 7.33 12.73 8.75
CA ALA A 55 6.92 11.37 9.10
C ALA A 55 6.33 10.61 7.90
N ARG A 56 5.51 11.28 7.07
CA ARG A 56 4.90 10.70 5.87
C ARG A 56 5.90 10.49 4.74
N ILE A 57 6.86 11.41 4.57
CA ILE A 57 7.95 11.23 3.61
C ILE A 57 8.75 9.97 3.98
N ILE A 58 9.12 9.84 5.25
CA ILE A 58 9.84 8.66 5.76
C ILE A 58 9.03 7.39 5.50
N ALA A 59 7.71 7.41 5.77
CA ALA A 59 6.83 6.26 5.55
C ALA A 59 6.72 5.84 4.07
N VAL A 60 6.62 6.79 3.13
CA VAL A 60 6.63 6.51 1.69
C VAL A 60 7.96 5.90 1.27
N CYS A 61 9.08 6.48 1.73
CA CYS A 61 10.42 5.95 1.44
C CYS A 61 10.60 4.54 2.00
N ALA A 62 10.14 4.28 3.23
CA ALA A 62 10.18 2.98 3.87
C ALA A 62 9.37 1.93 3.09
N GLY A 63 8.10 2.22 2.78
CA GLY A 63 7.26 1.32 1.99
C GLY A 63 7.80 1.08 0.58
N GLY A 64 8.33 2.12 -0.07
CA GLY A 64 8.92 2.01 -1.40
C GLY A 64 10.25 1.27 -1.43
N LEU A 65 11.10 1.40 -0.40
CA LEU A 65 12.32 0.61 -0.25
C LEU A 65 11.98 -0.86 -0.07
N LEU A 66 10.98 -1.14 0.78
CA LEU A 66 10.52 -2.49 0.98
C LEU A 66 10.02 -3.13 -0.32
N ALA A 67 9.15 -2.47 -1.08
CA ALA A 67 8.66 -2.99 -2.36
C ALA A 67 9.78 -3.30 -3.36
N ARG A 68 10.96 -2.67 -3.23
CA ARG A 68 12.14 -3.02 -4.03
C ARG A 68 12.85 -4.27 -3.50
N LEU A 69 12.89 -4.45 -2.19
CA LEU A 69 13.56 -5.55 -1.51
C LEU A 69 12.74 -6.85 -1.52
N THR A 70 11.41 -6.78 -1.44
CA THR A 70 10.50 -7.94 -1.41
C THR A 70 9.89 -8.27 -2.78
N ARG A 71 10.56 -7.90 -3.88
CA ARG A 71 10.08 -8.23 -5.24
C ARG A 71 9.80 -9.74 -5.38
N PRO A 72 8.74 -10.12 -6.13
CA PRO A 72 8.44 -11.53 -6.40
C PRO A 72 9.67 -12.26 -6.97
N PRO A 73 9.94 -13.51 -6.53
CA PRO A 73 9.01 -14.44 -5.88
C PRO A 73 9.16 -14.52 -4.35
N PHE A 74 9.69 -13.49 -3.69
CA PHE A 74 9.89 -13.55 -2.24
C PHE A 74 8.56 -13.47 -1.48
N HIS A 75 8.06 -14.62 -1.05
CA HIS A 75 6.99 -14.73 -0.06
C HIS A 75 7.37 -13.97 1.21
N HIS A 76 6.46 -13.16 1.77
CA HIS A 76 6.71 -12.38 2.97
C HIS A 76 6.79 -13.30 4.20
N LYS A 77 7.96 -13.91 4.41
CA LYS A 77 8.26 -14.65 5.65
C LYS A 77 8.08 -13.71 6.84
N VAL A 78 7.77 -14.27 8.02
CA VAL A 78 7.62 -13.50 9.28
C VAL A 78 8.78 -12.52 9.53
N LYS A 79 10.00 -12.86 9.08
CA LYS A 79 11.18 -11.96 9.13
C LYS A 79 10.98 -10.65 8.34
N HIS A 80 10.31 -10.69 7.19
CA HIS A 80 9.97 -9.50 6.40
C HIS A 80 8.90 -8.65 7.10
N LEU A 81 7.95 -9.25 7.82
CA LEU A 81 6.96 -8.52 8.62
C LEU A 81 7.61 -7.76 9.79
N VAL A 82 8.58 -8.38 10.46
CA VAL A 82 9.37 -7.72 11.50
C VAL A 82 10.19 -6.57 10.93
N PHE A 83 10.82 -6.77 9.76
CA PHE A 83 11.50 -5.69 9.05
C PHE A 83 10.54 -4.56 8.63
N PHE A 84 9.31 -4.91 8.21
CA PHE A 84 8.22 -3.98 7.90
C PHE A 84 7.92 -3.07 9.09
N TYR A 85 7.83 -3.65 10.28
CA TYR A 85 7.61 -2.89 11.50
C TYR A 85 8.76 -1.92 11.81
N TYR A 86 10.02 -2.37 11.72
CA TYR A 86 11.17 -1.49 11.97
C TYR A 86 11.22 -0.33 10.99
N MET A 87 11.01 -0.60 9.70
CA MET A 87 10.98 0.44 8.67
C MET A 87 9.81 1.42 8.86
N ALA A 88 8.64 0.91 9.22
CA ALA A 88 7.52 1.76 9.54
C ALA A 88 7.80 2.61 10.78
N SER A 89 8.54 2.11 11.78
CA SER A 89 8.84 2.83 13.02
C SER A 89 9.82 4.00 12.85
N LEU A 90 10.53 4.09 11.72
CA LEU A 90 11.43 5.23 11.43
C LEU A 90 10.73 6.60 11.46
N HIS A 91 9.42 6.65 11.26
CA HIS A 91 8.66 7.91 11.35
C HIS A 91 8.71 8.57 12.73
N PHE A 92 8.99 7.82 13.81
CA PHE A 92 9.19 8.39 15.14
C PHE A 92 10.38 9.36 15.19
N CYS A 93 11.37 9.22 14.30
CA CYS A 93 12.47 10.18 14.17
C CYS A 93 11.98 11.58 13.78
N ALA A 94 10.81 11.70 13.14
CA ALA A 94 10.22 12.99 12.82
C ALA A 94 9.75 13.76 14.07
N ALA A 95 9.61 13.11 15.23
CA ALA A 95 9.29 13.76 16.49
C ALA A 95 10.36 14.77 16.93
N VAL A 96 11.61 14.64 16.45
CA VAL A 96 12.70 15.60 16.74
C VAL A 96 12.43 16.98 16.15
N VAL A 97 11.59 17.07 15.11
CA VAL A 97 11.20 18.34 14.47
C VAL A 97 9.98 18.97 15.16
N LEU A 98 9.39 18.28 16.14
CA LEU A 98 8.27 18.80 16.89
C LEU A 98 8.75 19.91 17.85
N GLN A 99 7.95 20.95 18.04
CA GLN A 99 8.29 22.04 18.96
C GLN A 99 7.97 21.62 20.40
N GLU A 100 8.77 22.07 21.37
CA GLU A 100 8.38 21.98 22.78
C GLU A 100 7.16 22.89 23.04
N PRO A 101 6.19 22.48 23.89
CA PRO A 101 6.17 21.30 24.78
C PRO A 101 5.64 20.00 24.14
N ALA A 102 5.24 20.03 22.86
CA ALA A 102 4.62 18.89 22.19
C ALA A 102 5.59 17.70 22.03
N GLN A 103 6.88 17.99 21.82
CA GLN A 103 7.92 16.97 21.66
C GLN A 103 8.09 16.09 22.90
N SER A 104 8.36 16.69 24.05
CA SER A 104 8.52 15.98 25.33
C SER A 104 7.27 15.16 25.67
N TRP A 105 6.09 15.78 25.58
CA TRP A 105 4.83 15.08 25.83
C TRP A 105 4.64 13.86 24.92
N PHE A 106 4.92 14.01 23.62
CA PHE A 106 4.79 12.91 22.66
C PHE A 106 5.74 11.76 23.00
N LEU A 107 6.99 12.05 23.32
CA LEU A 107 7.99 11.04 23.66
C LEU A 107 7.62 10.29 24.94
N GLU A 108 7.13 10.99 25.96
CA GLU A 108 6.79 10.41 27.26
C GLU A 108 5.46 9.65 27.27
N ASN A 109 4.43 10.17 26.61
CA ASN A 109 3.05 9.68 26.77
C ASN A 109 2.53 8.91 25.55
N ALA A 110 2.90 9.31 24.34
CA ALA A 110 2.26 8.84 23.12
C ALA A 110 3.10 7.86 22.32
N SER A 111 4.43 7.99 22.34
CA SER A 111 5.35 7.24 21.48
C SER A 111 5.20 5.72 21.65
N ALA A 112 5.23 5.23 22.89
CA ALA A 112 5.16 3.81 23.20
C ALA A 112 3.80 3.18 22.86
N PRO A 113 2.63 3.74 23.27
CA PRO A 113 1.34 3.21 22.85
C PRO A 113 1.17 3.18 21.33
N ILE A 114 1.58 4.25 20.63
CA ILE A 114 1.49 4.32 19.17
C ILE A 114 2.40 3.27 18.52
N ALA A 115 3.59 3.04 19.07
CA ALA A 115 4.50 2.01 18.55
C ALA A 115 3.89 0.61 18.65
N ILE A 116 3.25 0.29 19.79
CA ILE A 116 2.56 -0.99 20.00
C ILE A 116 1.39 -1.15 19.03
N PHE A 117 0.53 -0.13 18.89
CA PHE A 117 -0.58 -0.18 17.94
C PHE A 117 -0.09 -0.30 16.51
N ASN A 118 0.95 0.43 16.12
CA ASN A 118 1.54 0.34 14.79
C ASN A 118 2.12 -1.06 14.53
N LEU A 119 2.80 -1.67 15.51
CA LEU A 119 3.30 -3.04 15.42
C LEU A 119 2.15 -4.01 15.11
N ALA A 120 1.09 -3.97 15.92
CA ALA A 120 -0.06 -4.84 15.77
C ALA A 120 -0.76 -4.61 14.42
N SER A 121 -1.09 -3.36 14.09
CA SER A 121 -1.81 -3.00 12.87
C SER A 121 -1.03 -3.36 11.61
N ILE A 122 0.26 -3.05 11.55
CA ILE A 122 1.10 -3.37 10.38
C ILE A 122 1.22 -4.87 10.22
N THR A 123 1.48 -5.61 11.29
CA THR A 123 1.67 -7.06 11.21
C THR A 123 0.39 -7.75 10.73
N ILE A 124 -0.75 -7.38 11.29
CA ILE A 124 -2.05 -7.94 10.90
C ILE A 124 -2.39 -7.57 9.45
N ALA A 125 -2.29 -6.29 9.10
CA ALA A 125 -2.67 -5.81 7.78
C ALA A 125 -1.73 -6.34 6.68
N ALA A 126 -0.42 -6.37 6.92
CA ALA A 126 0.54 -6.93 5.99
C ALA A 126 0.33 -8.44 5.81
N HIS A 127 -0.03 -9.17 6.87
CA HIS A 127 -0.33 -10.60 6.75
C HIS A 127 -1.60 -10.86 5.93
N LEU A 128 -2.66 -10.06 6.13
CA LEU A 128 -3.88 -10.14 5.33
C LEU A 128 -3.62 -9.81 3.86
N LEU A 129 -2.87 -8.75 3.59
CA LEU A 129 -2.53 -8.34 2.21
C LEU A 129 -1.66 -9.38 1.50
N ASP A 130 -0.67 -9.97 2.18
CA ASP A 130 0.16 -11.05 1.63
C ASP A 130 -0.70 -12.29 1.31
N ALA A 131 -1.65 -12.64 2.18
CA ALA A 131 -2.57 -13.75 1.94
C ALA A 131 -3.46 -13.51 0.70
N GLU A 132 -3.95 -12.29 0.51
CA GLU A 132 -4.75 -11.93 -0.68
C GLU A 132 -3.91 -11.88 -1.96
N GLU A 133 -2.69 -11.33 -1.91
CA GLU A 133 -1.79 -11.32 -3.07
C GLU A 133 -1.43 -12.74 -3.52
N LEU A 134 -1.26 -13.66 -2.58
CA LEU A 134 -1.05 -15.08 -2.86
C LEU A 134 -2.27 -15.74 -3.52
N LYS A 135 -3.49 -15.43 -3.05
CA LYS A 135 -4.73 -15.92 -3.68
C LYS A 135 -4.85 -15.42 -5.11
N ILE A 136 -4.70 -14.11 -5.31
CA ILE A 136 -4.78 -13.46 -6.63
C ILE A 136 -3.73 -14.07 -7.58
N THR A 137 -2.49 -14.22 -7.12
CA THR A 137 -1.41 -14.82 -7.94
C THR A 137 -1.73 -16.27 -8.31
N ARG A 138 -2.30 -17.05 -7.37
CA ARG A 138 -2.70 -18.43 -7.61
C ARG A 138 -3.85 -18.51 -8.62
N GLU A 139 -4.84 -17.63 -8.51
CA GLU A 139 -5.96 -17.53 -9.46
C GLU A 139 -5.46 -17.17 -10.86
N TYR A 140 -4.55 -16.20 -10.99
CA TYR A 140 -3.92 -15.87 -12.27
C TYR A 140 -3.19 -17.07 -12.88
N ARG A 141 -2.40 -17.79 -12.07
CA ARG A 141 -1.69 -19.01 -12.54
C ARG A 141 -2.66 -20.12 -12.95
N LEU A 142 -3.73 -20.34 -12.19
CA LEU A 142 -4.74 -21.33 -12.51
C LEU A 142 -5.50 -20.95 -13.79
N ALA A 143 -5.87 -19.67 -13.95
CA ALA A 143 -6.50 -19.15 -15.15
C ALA A 143 -5.59 -19.30 -16.38
N GLU A 144 -4.29 -19.00 -16.24
CA GLU A 144 -3.29 -19.20 -17.29
C GLU A 144 -3.19 -20.67 -17.69
N SER A 145 -3.07 -21.59 -16.71
CA SER A 145 -3.06 -23.03 -16.96
C SER A 145 -4.37 -23.60 -17.53
N ALA A 146 -5.51 -22.93 -17.29
CA ALA A 146 -6.79 -23.32 -17.86
C ALA A 146 -6.99 -22.79 -19.30
N THR A 147 -6.14 -21.85 -19.75
CA THR A 147 -6.17 -21.33 -21.12
C THR A 147 -5.26 -22.07 -22.07
N LEU A 148 -4.15 -22.63 -21.58
CA LEU A 148 -3.14 -23.31 -22.38
C LEU A 148 -3.05 -24.78 -21.98
N ASP A 149 -3.08 -25.67 -22.97
CA ASP A 149 -2.78 -27.08 -22.80
C ASP A 149 -1.29 -27.25 -22.46
N THR A 150 -1.00 -27.77 -21.28
CA THR A 150 0.35 -27.96 -20.75
C THR A 150 1.23 -28.86 -21.62
N ASP A 151 0.65 -29.79 -22.37
CA ASP A 151 1.41 -30.76 -23.19
C ASP A 151 1.81 -30.18 -24.56
N HIS A 152 1.01 -29.28 -25.13
CA HIS A 152 1.20 -28.78 -26.50
C HIS A 152 1.42 -27.27 -26.59
N GLY A 153 1.21 -26.51 -25.51
CA GLY A 153 1.22 -25.03 -25.49
C GLY A 153 0.09 -24.39 -26.31
N ALA A 154 -0.81 -25.20 -26.88
CA ALA A 154 -1.97 -24.75 -27.64
C ALA A 154 -3.07 -24.29 -26.68
N MET A 155 -3.97 -23.40 -27.12
CA MET A 155 -5.11 -23.02 -26.29
C MET A 155 -6.06 -24.21 -26.05
N MET A 156 -6.54 -24.39 -24.82
CA MET A 156 -7.61 -25.34 -24.52
C MET A 156 -8.86 -25.01 -25.36
N ARG A 157 -9.58 -26.03 -25.83
CA ARG A 157 -10.75 -25.89 -26.72
C ARG A 157 -11.78 -24.86 -26.21
N SER A 158 -12.06 -24.86 -24.91
CA SER A 158 -13.00 -23.92 -24.28
C SER A 158 -12.50 -22.47 -24.34
N ALA A 159 -11.21 -22.24 -24.12
CA ALA A 159 -10.58 -20.92 -24.24
C ALA A 159 -10.57 -20.43 -25.70
N PHE A 160 -10.28 -21.31 -26.65
CA PHE A 160 -10.29 -21.00 -28.08
C PHE A 160 -11.68 -20.61 -28.59
N VAL A 161 -12.73 -21.37 -28.24
CA VAL A 161 -14.11 -21.06 -28.64
C VAL A 161 -14.57 -19.72 -28.06
N ARG A 162 -14.22 -19.42 -26.80
CA ARG A 162 -14.51 -18.12 -26.18
C ARG A 162 -13.81 -16.96 -26.88
N GLU A 163 -12.54 -17.11 -27.21
CA GLU A 163 -11.75 -16.08 -27.90
C GLU A 163 -12.28 -15.80 -29.31
N ILE A 164 -12.67 -16.84 -30.07
CA ILE A 164 -13.33 -16.66 -31.36
C ILE A 164 -14.65 -15.91 -31.20
N ALA A 165 -15.49 -16.29 -30.24
CA ALA A 165 -16.76 -15.62 -30.01
C ALA A 165 -16.59 -14.12 -29.68
N LEU A 166 -15.61 -13.77 -28.83
CA LEU A 166 -15.27 -12.38 -28.51
C LEU A 166 -14.76 -11.58 -29.71
N ARG A 167 -13.95 -12.21 -30.58
CA ARG A 167 -13.47 -11.56 -31.80
C ARG A 167 -14.55 -11.38 -32.85
N MET A 168 -15.49 -12.32 -32.96
CA MET A 168 -16.62 -12.18 -33.88
C MET A 168 -17.58 -11.09 -33.41
N SER A 169 -17.86 -10.99 -32.12
CA SER A 169 -18.73 -9.94 -31.57
C SER A 169 -18.10 -8.55 -31.64
N SER A 170 -16.79 -8.40 -31.41
CA SER A 170 -16.11 -7.12 -31.59
C SER A 170 -16.10 -6.66 -33.04
N ARG A 171 -15.91 -7.58 -34.00
CA ARG A 171 -15.96 -7.27 -35.44
C ARG A 171 -17.36 -6.89 -35.94
N MET A 172 -18.41 -7.34 -35.26
CA MET A 172 -19.80 -6.95 -35.55
C MET A 172 -20.15 -5.57 -34.99
N MET A 173 -19.37 -5.02 -34.05
CA MET A 173 -19.58 -3.70 -33.46
C MET A 173 -18.78 -2.57 -34.14
N ASP A 174 -17.80 -2.89 -35.00
CA ASP A 174 -17.19 -1.88 -35.88
C ASP A 174 -18.22 -1.48 -36.95
N PRO A 175 -18.67 -0.21 -37.00
CA PRO A 175 -19.46 0.24 -38.13
C PRO A 175 -18.56 0.14 -39.35
N GLN A 176 -18.98 -0.69 -40.32
CA GLN A 176 -18.40 -0.71 -41.67
C GLN A 176 -18.19 0.76 -42.11
N PRO A 177 -16.98 1.19 -42.50
CA PRO A 177 -16.83 2.49 -43.14
C PRO A 177 -17.70 2.45 -44.39
N GLY A 178 -18.83 3.16 -44.33
CA GLY A 178 -19.79 3.24 -45.42
C GLY A 178 -19.10 3.86 -46.62
N TRP A 179 -18.84 3.04 -47.63
CA TRP A 179 -18.53 3.50 -48.97
C TRP A 179 -19.85 3.69 -49.71
N PHE A 180 -20.52 4.84 -49.50
CA PHE A 180 -21.43 5.48 -50.45
C PHE A 180 -21.54 6.97 -50.11
#